data_AF-A0A8S1TTU7-F1
#
_entry.id   AF-A0A8S1TTU7-F1
#
_cell.length_a   1.000
_cell.length_b   1.000
_cell.length_c   1.000
_cell.angle_alpha   90.00
_cell.angle_beta   90.00
_cell.angle_gamma   90.00
#
_symmetry.space_group_name_H-M   'P 1'
#
loop_
_entity.id
_entity.type
_entity.pdbx_description
1 polymer ?
#
loop_
_entity_poly.entity_id
_entity_poly.type
_entity_poly.pdbx_seq_one_letter_code
_entity_poly.pdbx_strand_id
1 'polypeptide(L)'
;MLSVFQSCKSKTSSFDNNKLRCHSTRLSQTQYSCPRVSEEDKLLFENTQLKYQIHQLEEEFKMYKLKQRQMKTGQGFGGEICFQLQNLRKLQTINKQLEQELLQKVKDIEEMKKSMNLTKQQELQIECKEYHSECLRLRKQIQSLNQLLNYKLNGVNLKDLYEDLEKRLKKLQVETKQQQQLIQQLQSDITKYKNQVEKLELENKHFDRENKKQLLLISQIQVPQQNKFKNRLQIYRDEVEITKLQAKILELQQQLTNQQNYKEQYIQQLLKIINEKDDQLQAYELSNPNLIIKQATETQQLILDQKYQKCVENIQSEKSIDDEIISDMPSQMNLLRQPSIRKKQHMLDYQKSFQIDITSINGFEEDSPQNESEDDDLSIKKEFKTQKLPKVNYYEIKNIGQKLKFQFQLKQIPLIYLDQLLNYYEDSEITIEEVIEILSKEPFIMNDEREKLLVARYLVEDNTQDYVLHSLKNSNSISIIKSVLKQLLGKYELFTNSEKNNIELHLKQIFTKHQYKIQDTLQQLAIKKNFSQQGECDNSDYETTLKFCEIQLQPRSIEYMEMINYNLGKNLEKINYKALLQYFCNSQS
;
A
#
# COMPACT_ATOMS: atom_id res chain seq x y z
N MET A 1 35.78 -4.58 83.26
CA MET A 1 37.24 -4.38 83.23
C MET A 1 37.68 -4.30 81.77
N LEU A 2 38.67 -3.45 81.47
CA LEU A 2 39.71 -3.51 80.41
C LEU A 2 39.52 -4.44 79.18
N SER A 3 39.88 -4.09 77.93
CA SER A 3 40.32 -2.81 77.34
C SER A 3 40.51 -2.95 75.81
N VAL A 4 40.02 -1.97 75.04
CA VAL A 4 40.71 -1.26 73.92
C VAL A 4 41.60 -2.06 72.93
N PHE A 5 41.26 -2.07 71.63
CA PHE A 5 42.01 -1.31 70.59
C PHE A 5 41.30 -1.18 69.23
N GLN A 6 41.71 -0.15 68.48
CA GLN A 6 41.12 0.38 67.24
C GLN A 6 41.78 -0.14 65.95
N SER A 7 41.21 0.25 64.78
CA SER A 7 41.87 0.74 63.53
C SER A 7 41.30 0.05 62.26
N CYS A 8 40.99 0.65 61.10
CA CYS A 8 40.81 2.03 60.61
C CYS A 8 40.19 1.99 59.18
N LYS A 9 39.24 2.89 58.90
CA LYS A 9 39.11 3.83 57.74
C LYS A 9 39.51 3.36 56.31
N SER A 10 38.67 3.57 55.28
CA SER A 10 38.60 4.85 54.52
C SER A 10 37.37 4.88 53.58
N LYS A 11 36.49 5.88 53.64
CA LYS A 11 36.42 7.16 52.86
C LYS A 11 35.96 7.04 51.39
N THR A 12 34.76 7.56 51.13
CA THR A 12 34.32 8.17 49.85
C THR A 12 34.01 9.64 50.08
N SER A 13 34.16 10.50 49.06
CA SER A 13 33.93 11.95 49.15
C SER A 13 33.15 12.48 47.96
N SER A 14 32.07 13.21 48.25
CA SER A 14 31.34 14.09 47.32
C SER A 14 32.15 15.33 46.94
N PHE A 15 31.82 16.02 45.84
CA PHE A 15 31.83 17.49 45.78
C PHE A 15 30.98 18.07 44.62
N ASP A 16 29.94 18.81 45.02
CA ASP A 16 29.30 20.04 44.53
C ASP A 16 29.06 20.41 43.05
N ASN A 17 27.83 20.92 42.86
CA ASN A 17 27.42 21.82 41.78
C ASN A 17 28.02 23.23 41.97
N ASN A 18 28.30 23.94 40.86
CA ASN A 18 28.54 25.38 40.91
C ASN A 18 27.74 26.15 39.84
N LYS A 19 27.14 27.27 40.26
CA LYS A 19 26.42 28.21 39.41
C LYS A 19 27.41 29.18 38.77
N LEU A 20 27.19 29.57 37.51
CA LEU A 20 27.68 30.84 36.97
C LEU A 20 26.57 31.59 36.24
N ARG A 21 26.58 32.91 36.42
CA ARG A 21 25.55 33.87 36.00
C ARG A 21 26.28 35.10 35.49
N CYS A 22 26.20 35.42 34.20
CA CYS A 22 26.74 36.68 33.66
C CYS A 22 25.90 37.25 32.50
N HIS A 23 25.24 38.37 32.81
CA HIS A 23 25.01 39.58 32.04
C HIS A 23 24.62 39.58 30.54
N SER A 24 23.56 40.35 30.28
CA SER A 24 23.10 40.81 28.97
C SER A 24 23.88 42.04 28.50
N THR A 25 24.16 42.12 27.21
CA THR A 25 24.45 43.37 26.50
C THR A 25 23.56 43.48 25.25
N ARG A 26 22.79 44.57 25.16
CA ARG A 26 22.08 44.96 23.92
C ARG A 26 23.11 45.37 22.88
N LEU A 27 23.05 44.79 21.69
CA LEU A 27 23.60 45.36 20.47
C LEU A 27 22.54 45.29 19.37
N SER A 28 22.17 46.47 18.86
CA SER A 28 21.27 46.66 17.73
C SER A 28 22.07 46.68 16.43
N GLN A 29 21.80 45.78 15.48
CA GLN A 29 22.09 46.02 14.06
C GLN A 29 21.40 45.00 13.12
N THR A 30 20.80 45.55 12.06
CA THR A 30 20.55 44.97 10.73
C THR A 30 20.02 43.53 10.62
N GLN A 31 18.76 43.42 10.18
CA GLN A 31 18.20 42.19 9.60
C GLN A 31 18.94 41.81 8.32
N TYR A 32 19.83 40.81 8.40
CA TYR A 32 20.21 40.00 7.25
C TYR A 32 19.44 38.68 7.30
N SER A 33 18.83 38.33 6.17
CA SER A 33 18.09 37.08 5.99
C SER A 33 19.03 35.88 6.17
N CYS A 34 18.86 35.14 7.27
CA CYS A 34 19.60 33.91 7.51
C CYS A 34 19.17 32.85 6.46
N PRO A 35 20.10 32.22 5.71
CA PRO A 35 19.76 31.13 4.81
C PRO A 35 19.15 29.98 5.61
N ARG A 36 18.00 29.47 5.18
CA ARG A 36 17.43 28.26 5.79
C ARG A 36 18.32 27.08 5.44
N VAL A 37 19.14 26.65 6.41
CA VAL A 37 19.92 25.41 6.40
C VAL A 37 19.02 24.27 5.94
N SER A 38 19.43 23.57 4.89
CA SER A 38 18.60 22.54 4.27
C SER A 38 18.44 21.33 5.19
N GLU A 39 17.47 20.48 4.91
CA GLU A 39 17.30 19.22 5.65
C GLU A 39 18.50 18.27 5.44
N GLU A 40 19.12 18.36 4.27
CA GLU A 40 20.34 17.64 3.90
C GLU A 40 21.55 18.07 4.76
N ASP A 41 21.72 19.37 5.01
CA ASP A 41 22.78 19.89 5.89
C ASP A 41 22.64 19.41 7.35
N LYS A 42 21.39 19.27 7.84
CA LYS A 42 21.12 18.75 9.18
C LYS A 42 21.52 17.28 9.30
N LEU A 43 21.13 16.47 8.31
CA LEU A 43 21.50 15.06 8.24
C LEU A 43 23.02 14.87 8.08
N LEU A 44 23.70 15.75 7.34
CA LEU A 44 25.16 15.75 7.20
C LEU A 44 25.86 16.04 8.55
N PHE A 45 25.35 17.00 9.32
CA PHE A 45 25.84 17.32 10.65
C PHE A 45 25.64 16.15 11.64
N GLU A 46 24.46 15.53 11.64
CA GLU A 46 24.15 14.36 12.49
C GLU A 46 25.04 13.15 12.14
N ASN A 47 25.23 12.86 10.84
CA ASN A 47 26.14 11.82 10.37
C ASN A 47 27.58 12.05 10.83
N THR A 48 28.01 13.31 10.89
CA THR A 48 29.34 13.70 11.35
C THR A 48 29.49 13.48 12.87
N GLN A 49 28.47 13.78 13.68
CA GLN A 49 28.49 13.50 15.11
C GLN A 49 28.53 12.00 15.42
N LEU A 50 27.74 11.18 14.70
CA LEU A 50 27.74 9.73 14.88
C LEU A 50 29.11 9.11 14.53
N LYS A 51 29.75 9.55 13.46
CA LYS A 51 31.13 9.13 13.12
C LYS A 51 32.14 9.47 14.22
N TYR A 52 32.00 10.64 14.84
CA TYR A 52 32.87 11.05 15.94
C TYR A 52 32.67 10.18 17.20
N GLN A 53 31.42 9.85 17.57
CA GLN A 53 31.13 8.93 18.67
C GLN A 53 31.68 7.51 18.42
N ILE A 54 31.55 6.98 17.20
CA ILE A 54 32.12 5.68 16.83
C ILE A 54 33.64 5.68 17.04
N HIS A 55 34.35 6.71 16.57
CA HIS A 55 35.80 6.83 16.75
C HIS A 55 36.21 6.90 18.24
N GLN A 56 35.43 7.57 19.10
CA GLN A 56 35.71 7.59 20.54
C GLN A 56 35.62 6.19 21.16
N LEU A 57 34.57 5.44 20.84
CA LEU A 57 34.38 4.06 21.33
C LEU A 57 35.45 3.09 20.82
N GLU A 58 35.94 3.27 19.59
CA GLU A 58 37.05 2.49 19.04
C GLU A 58 38.36 2.70 19.81
N GLU A 59 38.66 3.94 20.21
CA GLU A 59 39.84 4.25 21.05
C GLU A 59 39.71 3.70 22.48
N GLU A 60 38.54 3.80 23.11
CA GLU A 60 38.29 3.16 24.40
C GLU A 60 38.50 1.63 24.33
N PHE A 61 38.04 0.99 23.25
CA PHE A 61 38.21 -0.43 23.03
C PHE A 61 39.69 -0.84 22.80
N LYS A 62 40.47 -0.01 22.10
CA LYS A 62 41.95 -0.19 21.99
C LYS A 62 42.61 -0.11 23.37
N MET A 63 42.26 0.88 24.18
CA MET A 63 42.78 1.05 25.54
C MET A 63 42.41 -0.13 26.46
N TYR A 64 41.18 -0.64 26.35
CA TYR A 64 40.74 -1.83 27.10
C TYR A 64 41.55 -3.08 26.70
N LYS A 65 41.78 -3.31 25.40
CA LYS A 65 42.66 -4.39 24.90
C LYS A 65 44.10 -4.25 25.43
N LEU A 66 44.63 -3.02 25.52
CA LEU A 66 45.97 -2.76 26.05
C LEU A 66 46.08 -3.14 27.53
N LYS A 67 45.10 -2.70 28.34
CA LYS A 67 45.00 -3.01 29.78
C LYS A 67 44.84 -4.51 30.03
N GLN A 68 44.08 -5.21 29.17
CA GLN A 68 43.94 -6.67 29.24
C GLN A 68 45.24 -7.43 28.92
N ARG A 69 46.11 -6.88 28.04
CA ARG A 69 47.46 -7.44 27.83
C ARG A 69 48.35 -7.28 29.06
N GLN A 70 48.31 -6.12 29.72
CA GLN A 70 49.10 -5.85 30.94
C GLN A 70 48.69 -6.77 32.11
N MET A 71 47.40 -7.11 32.25
CA MET A 71 46.98 -8.09 33.26
C MET A 71 47.52 -9.52 33.01
N LYS A 72 47.81 -9.89 31.75
CA LYS A 72 48.39 -11.22 31.43
C LYS A 72 49.87 -11.36 31.77
N THR A 73 50.55 -10.25 32.08
CA THR A 73 51.97 -10.22 32.50
C THR A 73 52.16 -10.15 34.03
N GLY A 74 51.08 -10.07 34.82
CA GLY A 74 51.15 -10.12 36.28
C GLY A 74 51.12 -11.56 36.82
N GLN A 75 52.13 -11.97 37.58
CA GLN A 75 52.16 -13.28 38.23
C GLN A 75 51.23 -13.34 39.46
N GLY A 76 50.45 -14.43 39.57
CA GLY A 76 50.16 -15.06 40.86
C GLY A 76 48.86 -14.67 41.60
N PHE A 77 47.69 -15.11 41.13
CA PHE A 77 46.51 -15.34 41.98
C PHE A 77 45.74 -16.61 41.56
N GLY A 78 46.08 -17.75 42.16
CA GLY A 78 45.44 -19.04 41.89
C GLY A 78 44.05 -19.13 42.51
N GLY A 79 43.00 -19.16 41.67
CA GLY A 79 41.60 -19.29 42.10
C GLY A 79 40.66 -18.53 41.16
N GLU A 80 40.59 -17.21 41.31
CA GLU A 80 39.72 -16.34 40.51
C GLU A 80 40.04 -16.37 39.01
N ILE A 81 41.31 -16.58 38.65
CA ILE A 81 41.77 -16.69 37.25
C ILE A 81 40.99 -17.78 36.48
N CYS A 82 40.55 -18.88 37.13
CA CYS A 82 39.81 -19.95 36.47
C CYS A 82 38.39 -19.50 36.05
N PHE A 83 37.66 -18.85 36.97
CA PHE A 83 36.34 -18.27 36.68
C PHE A 83 36.43 -17.13 35.67
N GLN A 84 37.46 -16.28 35.79
CA GLN A 84 37.71 -15.20 34.81
C GLN A 84 38.02 -15.77 33.42
N LEU A 85 38.81 -16.85 33.29
CA LEU A 85 39.02 -17.54 32.01
C LEU A 85 37.73 -18.14 31.44
N GLN A 86 36.88 -18.73 32.28
CA GLN A 86 35.63 -19.32 31.83
C GLN A 86 34.65 -18.24 31.34
N ASN A 87 34.57 -17.11 32.05
CA ASN A 87 33.78 -15.95 31.61
C ASN A 87 34.37 -15.32 30.34
N LEU A 88 35.69 -15.26 30.19
CA LEU A 88 36.35 -14.78 28.98
C LEU A 88 36.07 -15.69 27.77
N ARG A 89 36.04 -17.02 27.95
CA ARG A 89 35.62 -17.98 26.91
C ARG A 89 34.14 -17.81 26.53
N LYS A 90 33.25 -17.59 27.51
CA LYS A 90 31.83 -17.28 27.26
C LYS A 90 31.69 -15.98 26.45
N LEU A 91 32.37 -14.91 26.86
CA LEU A 91 32.40 -13.63 26.14
C LEU A 91 32.98 -13.76 24.73
N GLN A 92 34.05 -14.54 24.53
CA GLN A 92 34.57 -14.84 23.18
C GLN A 92 33.57 -15.61 22.32
N THR A 93 32.80 -16.53 22.91
CA THR A 93 31.76 -17.29 22.19
C THR A 93 30.61 -16.38 21.78
N ILE A 94 30.15 -15.52 22.70
CA ILE A 94 29.12 -14.50 22.45
C ILE A 94 29.60 -13.51 21.38
N ASN A 95 30.84 -13.01 21.47
CA ASN A 95 31.37 -12.07 20.47
C ASN A 95 31.44 -12.71 19.09
N LYS A 96 31.84 -13.98 18.99
CA LYS A 96 31.85 -14.74 17.73
C LYS A 96 30.44 -14.99 17.18
N GLN A 97 29.44 -15.16 18.04
CA GLN A 97 28.02 -15.24 17.63
C GLN A 97 27.52 -13.89 17.10
N LEU A 98 27.84 -12.78 17.78
CA LEU A 98 27.51 -11.43 17.33
C LEU A 98 28.21 -11.05 16.02
N GLU A 99 29.48 -11.45 15.83
CA GLU A 99 30.20 -11.31 14.56
C GLU A 99 29.51 -12.08 13.42
N GLN A 100 29.00 -13.29 13.68
CA GLN A 100 28.24 -14.07 12.70
C GLN A 100 26.86 -13.48 12.41
N GLU A 101 26.16 -12.99 13.42
CA GLU A 101 24.86 -12.31 13.25
C GLU A 101 25.01 -11.00 12.48
N LEU A 102 26.03 -10.20 12.78
CA LEU A 102 26.36 -8.98 12.03
C LEU A 102 26.68 -9.30 10.56
N LEU A 103 27.48 -10.33 10.29
CA LEU A 103 27.80 -10.76 8.93
C LEU A 103 26.53 -11.20 8.17
N GLN A 104 25.59 -11.88 8.85
CA GLN A 104 24.31 -12.25 8.25
C GLN A 104 23.45 -11.02 7.97
N LYS A 105 23.37 -10.06 8.91
CA LYS A 105 22.61 -8.81 8.69
C LYS A 105 23.16 -7.96 7.55
N VAL A 106 24.48 -7.94 7.35
CA VAL A 106 25.09 -7.28 6.18
C VAL A 106 24.63 -7.95 4.87
N LYS A 107 24.60 -9.29 4.80
CA LYS A 107 24.06 -10.02 3.64
C LYS A 107 22.57 -9.75 3.42
N ASP A 108 21.76 -9.81 4.47
CA ASP A 108 20.32 -9.51 4.41
C ASP A 108 20.09 -8.10 3.82
N ILE A 109 20.90 -7.11 4.21
CA ILE A 109 20.86 -5.73 3.69
C ILE A 109 21.28 -5.64 2.22
N GLU A 110 22.32 -6.37 1.79
CA GLU A 110 22.73 -6.41 0.38
C GLU A 110 21.69 -7.07 -0.52
N GLU A 111 21.02 -8.13 -0.05
CA GLU A 111 19.91 -8.77 -0.76
C GLU A 111 18.69 -7.85 -0.86
N MET A 112 18.33 -7.15 0.23
CA MET A 112 17.28 -6.13 0.19
C MET A 112 17.60 -4.99 -0.78
N LYS A 113 18.85 -4.50 -0.84
CA LYS A 113 19.27 -3.48 -1.81
C LYS A 113 19.11 -3.96 -3.26
N LYS A 114 19.49 -5.21 -3.57
CA LYS A 114 19.31 -5.80 -4.90
C LYS A 114 17.82 -5.92 -5.27
N SER A 115 16.98 -6.40 -4.35
CA SER A 115 15.53 -6.52 -4.54
C SER A 115 14.84 -5.16 -4.75
N MET A 116 15.24 -4.14 -3.97
CA MET A 116 14.71 -2.78 -4.10
C MET A 116 15.06 -2.15 -5.44
N ASN A 117 16.31 -2.32 -5.92
CA ASN A 117 16.73 -1.82 -7.23
C ASN A 117 15.96 -2.50 -8.38
N LEU A 118 15.74 -3.82 -8.31
CA LEU A 118 14.93 -4.55 -9.29
C LEU A 118 13.48 -4.04 -9.31
N THR A 119 12.89 -3.81 -8.14
CA THR A 119 11.50 -3.30 -8.02
C THR A 119 11.39 -1.91 -8.64
N LYS A 120 12.31 -1.00 -8.31
CA LYS A 120 12.35 0.35 -8.88
C LYS A 120 12.54 0.35 -10.41
N GLN A 121 13.34 -0.59 -10.94
CA GLN A 121 13.51 -0.75 -12.38
C GLN A 121 12.22 -1.23 -13.06
N GLN A 122 11.43 -2.11 -12.42
CA GLN A 122 10.14 -2.57 -12.92
C GLN A 122 9.09 -1.45 -12.89
N GLU A 123 9.03 -0.65 -11.83
CA GLU A 123 8.15 0.52 -11.71
C GLU A 123 8.41 1.53 -12.84
N LEU A 124 9.67 1.92 -13.06
CA LEU A 124 10.06 2.80 -14.16
C LEU A 124 9.74 2.19 -15.55
N GLN A 125 9.84 0.87 -15.71
CA GLN A 125 9.49 0.20 -16.96
C GLN A 125 7.97 0.22 -17.22
N ILE A 126 7.14 0.21 -16.17
CA ILE A 126 5.68 0.36 -16.29
C ILE A 126 5.35 1.81 -16.65
N GLU A 127 5.89 2.78 -15.93
CA GLU A 127 5.68 4.22 -16.17
C GLU A 127 6.06 4.62 -17.61
N CYS A 128 7.21 4.15 -18.12
CA CYS A 128 7.61 4.36 -19.51
C CYS A 128 6.62 3.76 -20.54
N LYS A 129 6.00 2.61 -20.25
CA LYS A 129 4.99 1.99 -21.14
C LYS A 129 3.68 2.76 -21.13
N GLU A 130 3.26 3.27 -19.98
CA GLU A 130 2.06 4.10 -19.84
C GLU A 130 2.27 5.44 -20.57
N TYR A 131 3.40 6.11 -20.35
CA TYR A 131 3.76 7.35 -21.03
C TYR A 131 3.86 7.19 -22.56
N HIS A 132 4.45 6.10 -23.03
CA HIS A 132 4.49 5.78 -24.47
C HIS A 132 3.08 5.57 -25.06
N SER A 133 2.20 4.89 -24.33
CA SER A 133 0.81 4.65 -24.73
C SER A 133 0.01 5.95 -24.84
N GLU A 134 0.21 6.87 -23.89
CA GLU A 134 -0.43 8.18 -23.89
C GLU A 134 0.08 9.08 -25.04
N CYS A 135 1.39 9.02 -25.32
CA CYS A 135 1.98 9.68 -26.49
C CYS A 135 1.39 9.17 -27.82
N LEU A 136 1.12 7.86 -27.95
CA LEU A 136 0.41 7.30 -29.11
C LEU A 136 -1.06 7.78 -29.18
N ARG A 137 -1.74 7.92 -28.04
CA ARG A 137 -3.11 8.44 -27.97
C ARG A 137 -3.17 9.89 -28.46
N LEU A 138 -2.29 10.75 -27.94
CA LEU A 138 -2.21 12.17 -28.31
C LEU A 138 -1.84 12.37 -29.79
N ARG A 139 -0.91 11.57 -30.34
CA ARG A 139 -0.59 11.60 -31.78
C ARG A 139 -1.81 11.30 -32.66
N LYS A 140 -2.62 10.30 -32.31
CA LYS A 140 -3.88 10.01 -33.03
C LYS A 140 -4.88 11.15 -32.95
N GLN A 141 -4.99 11.80 -31.78
CA GLN A 141 -5.86 12.96 -31.59
C GLN A 141 -5.42 14.15 -32.47
N ILE A 142 -4.12 14.49 -32.48
CA ILE A 142 -3.54 15.53 -33.35
C ILE A 142 -3.78 15.21 -34.83
N GLN A 143 -3.58 13.97 -35.26
CA GLN A 143 -3.88 13.55 -36.64
C GLN A 143 -5.35 13.79 -37.02
N SER A 144 -6.30 13.47 -36.14
CA SER A 144 -7.73 13.71 -36.38
C SER A 144 -8.09 15.20 -36.44
N LEU A 145 -7.45 16.03 -35.60
CA LEU A 145 -7.64 17.48 -35.62
C LEU A 145 -7.05 18.12 -36.89
N ASN A 146 -5.89 17.65 -37.36
CA ASN A 146 -5.30 18.10 -38.63
C ASN A 146 -6.16 17.70 -39.85
N GLN A 147 -6.79 16.52 -39.82
CA GLN A 147 -7.79 16.14 -40.83
C GLN A 147 -8.98 17.12 -40.83
N LEU A 148 -9.57 17.40 -39.65
CA LEU A 148 -10.65 18.37 -39.49
C LEU A 148 -10.27 19.80 -39.92
N LEU A 149 -9.03 20.22 -39.66
CA LEU A 149 -8.51 21.52 -40.08
C LEU A 149 -8.36 21.60 -41.61
N ASN A 150 -7.81 20.55 -42.23
CA ASN A 150 -7.69 20.47 -43.70
C ASN A 150 -9.05 20.46 -44.39
N TYR A 151 -10.05 19.77 -43.81
CA TYR A 151 -11.43 19.86 -44.27
C TYR A 151 -11.94 21.32 -44.20
N LYS A 152 -11.77 22.00 -43.07
CA LYS A 152 -12.21 23.40 -42.90
C LYS A 152 -11.51 24.39 -43.86
N LEU A 153 -10.24 24.16 -44.17
CA LEU A 153 -9.43 25.02 -45.06
C LEU A 153 -9.76 24.84 -46.55
N ASN A 154 -10.06 23.61 -46.99
CA ASN A 154 -10.22 23.29 -48.41
C ASN A 154 -11.66 23.43 -48.95
N GLY A 155 -12.61 23.92 -48.12
CA GLY A 155 -14.00 24.13 -48.54
C GLY A 155 -14.74 22.81 -48.83
N VAL A 156 -15.09 22.06 -47.80
CA VAL A 156 -15.68 20.71 -47.92
C VAL A 156 -16.92 20.68 -48.82
N ASN A 157 -16.84 19.89 -49.89
CA ASN A 157 -17.99 19.28 -50.52
C ASN A 157 -18.69 18.37 -49.51
N LEU A 158 -19.78 18.86 -48.88
CA LEU A 158 -20.46 18.22 -47.74
C LEU A 158 -20.72 16.71 -47.96
N LYS A 159 -21.00 16.34 -49.22
CA LYS A 159 -21.27 14.96 -49.64
C LYS A 159 -20.12 14.00 -49.29
N ASP A 160 -18.88 14.40 -49.52
CA ASP A 160 -17.72 13.52 -49.33
C ASP A 160 -17.49 13.23 -47.83
N LEU A 161 -17.77 14.23 -46.98
CA LEU A 161 -17.75 14.08 -45.52
C LEU A 161 -18.87 13.16 -45.00
N TYR A 162 -20.07 13.24 -45.58
CA TYR A 162 -21.16 12.32 -45.26
C TYR A 162 -20.82 10.88 -45.68
N GLU A 163 -20.25 10.66 -46.87
CA GLU A 163 -19.83 9.33 -47.32
C GLU A 163 -18.73 8.74 -46.42
N ASP A 164 -17.77 9.55 -45.96
CA ASP A 164 -16.70 9.10 -45.06
C ASP A 164 -17.21 8.81 -43.64
N LEU A 165 -18.14 9.62 -43.13
CA LEU A 165 -18.86 9.35 -41.88
C LEU A 165 -19.66 8.05 -41.98
N GLU A 166 -20.38 7.81 -43.09
CA GLU A 166 -21.16 6.58 -43.28
C GLU A 166 -20.27 5.33 -43.37
N LYS A 167 -19.13 5.40 -44.09
CA LYS A 167 -18.11 4.34 -44.12
C LYS A 167 -17.57 4.05 -42.71
N ARG A 168 -17.28 5.10 -41.93
CA ARG A 168 -16.79 4.97 -40.54
C ARG A 168 -17.84 4.37 -39.61
N LEU A 169 -19.11 4.74 -39.78
CA LEU A 169 -20.24 4.20 -39.02
C LEU A 169 -20.46 2.70 -39.34
N LYS A 170 -20.40 2.31 -40.62
CA LYS A 170 -20.43 0.89 -41.04
C LYS A 170 -19.25 0.10 -40.47
N LYS A 171 -18.03 0.66 -40.47
CA LYS A 171 -16.86 0.01 -39.86
C LYS A 171 -17.04 -0.19 -38.35
N LEU A 172 -17.50 0.84 -37.62
CA LEU A 172 -17.81 0.75 -36.19
C LEU A 172 -18.91 -0.27 -35.88
N GLN A 173 -19.93 -0.41 -36.73
CA GLN A 173 -20.95 -1.45 -36.59
C GLN A 173 -20.36 -2.87 -36.74
N VAL A 174 -19.44 -3.08 -37.69
CA VAL A 174 -18.74 -4.37 -37.85
C VAL A 174 -17.85 -4.67 -36.65
N GLU A 175 -17.06 -3.69 -36.18
CA GLU A 175 -16.21 -3.84 -34.99
C GLU A 175 -17.05 -4.13 -33.73
N THR A 176 -18.18 -3.44 -33.55
CA THR A 176 -19.12 -3.69 -32.44
C THR A 176 -19.70 -5.11 -32.49
N LYS A 177 -20.05 -5.60 -33.68
CA LYS A 177 -20.56 -6.96 -33.87
C LYS A 177 -19.49 -8.02 -33.57
N GLN A 178 -18.24 -7.79 -33.96
CA GLN A 178 -17.11 -8.66 -33.63
C GLN A 178 -16.83 -8.68 -32.12
N GLN A 179 -16.88 -7.51 -31.45
CA GLN A 179 -16.74 -7.43 -29.99
C GLN A 179 -17.88 -8.16 -29.27
N GLN A 180 -19.12 -8.05 -29.74
CA GLN A 180 -20.25 -8.80 -29.19
C GLN A 180 -20.07 -10.32 -29.34
N GLN A 181 -19.57 -10.80 -30.48
CA GLN A 181 -19.25 -12.22 -30.69
C GLN A 181 -18.14 -12.69 -29.74
N LEU A 182 -17.07 -11.89 -29.55
CA LEU A 182 -15.99 -12.20 -28.61
C LEU A 182 -16.50 -12.23 -27.15
N ILE A 183 -17.38 -11.31 -26.76
CA ILE A 183 -18.01 -11.30 -25.43
C ILE A 183 -18.85 -12.56 -25.22
N GLN A 184 -19.65 -12.98 -26.21
CA GLN A 184 -20.42 -14.22 -26.14
C GLN A 184 -19.53 -15.47 -26.02
N GLN A 185 -18.41 -15.52 -26.76
CA GLN A 185 -17.42 -16.59 -26.64
C GLN A 185 -16.81 -16.63 -25.23
N LEU A 186 -16.36 -15.49 -24.70
CA LEU A 186 -15.81 -15.39 -23.35
C LEU A 186 -16.84 -15.77 -22.27
N GLN A 187 -18.11 -15.42 -22.43
CA GLN A 187 -19.19 -15.84 -21.52
C GLN A 187 -19.43 -17.36 -21.55
N SER A 188 -19.36 -17.98 -22.74
CA SER A 188 -19.39 -19.43 -22.90
C SER A 188 -18.20 -20.10 -22.19
N ASP A 189 -16.99 -19.58 -22.38
CA ASP A 189 -15.78 -20.10 -21.75
C ASP A 189 -15.81 -19.93 -20.22
N ILE A 190 -16.25 -18.78 -19.70
CA ILE A 190 -16.46 -18.56 -18.25
C ILE A 190 -17.43 -19.61 -17.70
N THR A 191 -18.53 -19.90 -18.41
CA THR A 191 -19.52 -20.90 -17.98
C THR A 191 -18.92 -22.31 -17.97
N LYS A 192 -18.16 -22.66 -19.02
CA LYS A 192 -17.42 -23.93 -19.12
C LYS A 192 -16.41 -24.11 -17.99
N TYR A 193 -15.60 -23.09 -17.69
CA TYR A 193 -14.63 -23.14 -16.59
C TYR A 193 -15.31 -23.18 -15.21
N LYS A 194 -16.43 -22.46 -15.02
CA LYS A 194 -17.22 -22.53 -13.78
C LYS A 194 -17.72 -23.96 -13.51
N ASN A 195 -18.27 -24.63 -14.53
CA ASN A 195 -18.72 -26.01 -14.42
C ASN A 195 -17.55 -26.98 -14.15
N GLN A 196 -16.36 -26.70 -14.70
CA GLN A 196 -15.16 -27.49 -14.44
C GLN A 196 -14.66 -27.32 -12.99
N VAL A 197 -14.70 -26.09 -12.44
CA VAL A 197 -14.36 -25.82 -11.03
C VAL A 197 -15.34 -26.52 -10.10
N GLU A 198 -16.65 -26.45 -10.37
CA GLU A 198 -17.67 -27.12 -9.57
C GLU A 198 -17.47 -28.66 -9.56
N LYS A 199 -17.11 -29.26 -10.69
CA LYS A 199 -16.75 -30.70 -10.76
C LYS A 199 -15.54 -31.02 -9.88
N LEU A 200 -14.46 -30.22 -9.96
CA LEU A 200 -13.25 -30.41 -9.15
C LEU A 200 -13.51 -30.20 -7.65
N GLU A 201 -14.41 -29.29 -7.27
CA GLU A 201 -14.84 -29.14 -5.88
C GLU A 201 -15.60 -30.37 -5.36
N LEU A 202 -16.44 -30.98 -6.19
CA LEU A 202 -17.15 -32.22 -5.83
C LEU A 202 -16.18 -33.40 -5.69
N GLU A 203 -15.19 -33.51 -6.57
CA GLU A 203 -14.11 -34.51 -6.48
C GLU A 203 -13.26 -34.30 -5.20
N ASN A 204 -12.84 -33.07 -4.89
CA ASN A 204 -12.15 -32.77 -3.63
C ASN A 204 -13.00 -33.11 -2.40
N LYS A 205 -14.30 -32.78 -2.39
CA LYS A 205 -15.24 -33.16 -1.32
C LYS A 205 -15.40 -34.68 -1.20
N HIS A 206 -15.21 -35.45 -2.27
CA HIS A 206 -15.16 -36.92 -2.23
C HIS A 206 -13.86 -37.40 -1.57
N PHE A 207 -12.70 -36.95 -2.04
CA PHE A 207 -11.40 -37.32 -1.47
C PHE A 207 -11.28 -36.96 0.02
N ASP A 208 -11.79 -35.82 0.47
CA ASP A 208 -11.84 -35.44 1.89
C ASP A 208 -12.65 -36.42 2.75
N ARG A 209 -13.76 -36.95 2.22
CA ARG A 209 -14.59 -37.97 2.91
C ARG A 209 -13.85 -39.31 2.97
N GLU A 210 -13.13 -39.66 1.92
CA GLU A 210 -12.35 -40.89 1.84
C GLU A 210 -11.13 -40.86 2.77
N ASN A 211 -10.36 -39.76 2.76
CA ASN A 211 -9.27 -39.50 3.70
C ASN A 211 -9.75 -39.55 5.15
N LYS A 212 -10.94 -38.99 5.47
CA LYS A 212 -11.54 -39.11 6.81
C LYS A 212 -11.88 -40.55 7.19
N LYS A 213 -12.40 -41.36 6.26
CA LYS A 213 -12.64 -42.80 6.50
C LYS A 213 -11.33 -43.55 6.76
N GLN A 214 -10.28 -43.27 5.98
CA GLN A 214 -8.96 -43.89 6.17
C GLN A 214 -8.33 -43.49 7.52
N LEU A 215 -8.40 -42.21 7.90
CA LEU A 215 -7.93 -41.73 9.21
C LEU A 215 -8.66 -42.38 10.39
N LEU A 216 -9.98 -42.59 10.26
CA LEU A 216 -10.78 -43.32 11.27
C LEU A 216 -10.39 -44.80 11.35
N LEU A 217 -10.07 -45.44 10.22
CA LEU A 217 -9.59 -46.82 10.20
C LEU A 217 -8.20 -46.93 10.86
N ILE A 218 -7.29 -46.01 10.57
CA ILE A 218 -5.94 -45.95 11.16
C ILE A 218 -6.03 -45.72 12.68
N SER A 219 -6.90 -44.81 13.16
CA SER A 219 -7.06 -44.55 14.59
C SER A 219 -7.71 -45.72 15.34
N GLN A 220 -8.55 -46.53 14.69
CA GLN A 220 -9.10 -47.76 15.27
C GLN A 220 -8.08 -48.91 15.35
N ILE A 221 -7.02 -48.89 14.53
CA ILE A 221 -5.96 -49.90 14.54
C ILE A 221 -4.91 -49.61 15.64
N GLN A 222 -4.79 -48.35 16.09
CA GLN A 222 -3.84 -47.97 17.13
C GLN A 222 -4.50 -47.93 18.53
N VAL A 223 -4.06 -48.87 19.40
CA VAL A 223 -4.16 -48.94 20.89
C VAL A 223 -5.12 -50.03 21.44
N PRO A 224 -4.64 -50.95 22.30
CA PRO A 224 -3.49 -51.85 22.13
C PRO A 224 -3.84 -53.32 22.48
N GLN A 225 -3.00 -54.32 22.16
CA GLN A 225 -2.64 -55.45 23.06
C GLN A 225 -1.62 -56.40 22.38
N GLN A 226 -0.62 -56.81 23.16
CA GLN A 226 0.18 -58.04 23.07
C GLN A 226 0.46 -58.67 21.67
N ASN A 227 1.61 -58.34 21.06
CA ASN A 227 2.35 -59.29 20.21
C ASN A 227 3.83 -58.90 20.00
N LYS A 228 4.64 -58.97 21.07
CA LYS A 228 6.03 -58.47 21.10
C LYS A 228 7.04 -59.24 20.23
N PHE A 229 6.67 -60.35 19.59
CA PHE A 229 7.61 -61.17 18.78
C PHE A 229 7.33 -61.22 17.27
N LYS A 230 6.11 -60.96 16.78
CA LYS A 230 5.84 -60.90 15.33
C LYS A 230 6.15 -59.52 14.71
N ASN A 231 6.18 -58.45 15.50
CA ASN A 231 6.23 -57.09 14.97
C ASN A 231 7.63 -56.63 14.50
N ARG A 232 8.72 -57.25 14.96
CA ARG A 232 10.10 -56.84 14.57
C ARG A 232 10.38 -57.00 13.08
N LEU A 233 9.90 -58.08 12.46
CA LEU A 233 10.10 -58.35 11.03
C LEU A 233 9.32 -57.38 10.12
N GLN A 234 8.16 -56.91 10.60
CA GLN A 234 7.39 -55.90 9.88
C GLN A 234 8.04 -54.52 10.05
N ILE A 235 8.44 -54.13 11.26
CA ILE A 235 9.19 -52.88 11.51
C ILE A 235 10.46 -52.82 10.63
N TYR A 236 11.23 -53.91 10.50
CA TYR A 236 12.39 -53.93 9.59
C TYR A 236 12.02 -53.81 8.10
N ARG A 237 10.86 -54.31 7.66
CA ARG A 237 10.38 -54.07 6.29
C ARG A 237 9.98 -52.61 6.09
N ASP A 238 9.22 -52.08 7.03
CA ASP A 238 8.71 -50.71 6.98
C ASP A 238 9.89 -49.71 7.06
N GLU A 239 10.92 -49.96 7.89
CA GLU A 239 12.16 -49.19 7.93
C GLU A 239 12.95 -49.23 6.61
N VAL A 240 13.06 -50.41 5.97
CA VAL A 240 13.69 -50.54 4.64
C VAL A 240 12.89 -49.81 3.56
N GLU A 241 11.55 -49.84 3.63
CA GLU A 241 10.67 -49.15 2.67
C GLU A 241 10.70 -47.63 2.88
N ILE A 242 10.68 -47.16 4.12
CA ILE A 242 10.88 -45.75 4.49
C ILE A 242 12.26 -45.26 3.99
N THR A 243 13.32 -46.06 4.14
CA THR A 243 14.66 -45.71 3.66
C THR A 243 14.70 -45.61 2.13
N LYS A 244 14.03 -46.51 1.41
CA LYS A 244 13.88 -46.43 -0.06
C LYS A 244 13.09 -45.20 -0.50
N LEU A 245 12.00 -44.88 0.20
CA LEU A 245 11.19 -43.69 -0.10
C LEU A 245 11.97 -42.39 0.18
N GLN A 246 12.73 -42.34 1.28
CA GLN A 246 13.62 -41.21 1.58
C GLN A 246 14.72 -41.03 0.53
N ALA A 247 15.35 -42.12 0.08
CA ALA A 247 16.32 -42.07 -1.01
C ALA A 247 15.69 -41.54 -2.32
N LYS A 248 14.48 -42.00 -2.66
CA LYS A 248 13.75 -41.54 -3.86
C LYS A 248 13.29 -40.08 -3.77
N ILE A 249 12.94 -39.59 -2.57
CA ILE A 249 12.66 -38.17 -2.33
C ILE A 249 13.94 -37.33 -2.56
N LEU A 250 15.09 -37.80 -2.08
CA LEU A 250 16.37 -37.11 -2.26
C LEU A 250 16.78 -37.04 -3.74
N GLU A 251 16.60 -38.14 -4.48
CA GLU A 251 16.82 -38.21 -5.92
C GLU A 251 15.92 -37.22 -6.69
N LEU A 252 14.61 -37.19 -6.40
CA LEU A 252 13.67 -36.26 -7.02
C LEU A 252 13.99 -34.79 -6.67
N GLN A 253 14.45 -34.50 -5.45
CA GLN A 253 14.93 -33.17 -5.07
C GLN A 253 16.16 -32.77 -5.89
N GLN A 254 17.12 -33.68 -6.09
CA GLN A 254 18.30 -33.41 -6.90
C GLN A 254 17.96 -33.21 -8.39
N GLN A 255 17.02 -33.99 -8.93
CA GLN A 255 16.49 -33.76 -10.29
C GLN A 255 15.81 -32.39 -10.42
N LEU A 256 15.02 -31.97 -9.42
CA LEU A 256 14.39 -30.65 -9.40
C LEU A 256 15.43 -29.51 -9.40
N THR A 257 16.47 -29.62 -8.57
CA THR A 257 17.58 -28.65 -8.53
C THR A 257 18.31 -28.56 -9.87
N ASN A 258 18.57 -29.71 -10.53
CA ASN A 258 19.20 -29.73 -11.85
C ASN A 258 18.33 -29.04 -12.92
N GLN A 259 17.01 -29.25 -12.91
CA GLN A 259 16.08 -28.56 -13.81
C GLN A 259 16.00 -27.05 -13.53
N GLN A 260 16.12 -26.61 -12.27
CA GLN A 260 16.17 -25.19 -11.93
C GLN A 260 17.44 -24.54 -12.46
N ASN A 261 18.60 -25.16 -12.23
CA ASN A 261 19.89 -24.68 -12.74
C ASN A 261 19.90 -24.55 -14.27
N TYR A 262 19.33 -25.53 -14.99
CA TYR A 262 19.23 -25.46 -16.46
C TYR A 262 18.34 -24.31 -16.95
N LYS A 263 17.19 -24.10 -16.30
CA LYS A 263 16.29 -22.96 -16.60
C LYS A 263 16.96 -21.62 -16.33
N GLU A 264 17.76 -21.52 -15.27
CA GLU A 264 18.48 -20.29 -14.92
C GLU A 264 19.61 -19.98 -15.90
N GLN A 265 20.35 -21.00 -16.35
CA GLN A 265 21.33 -20.87 -17.45
C GLN A 265 20.66 -20.40 -18.76
N TYR A 266 19.50 -20.95 -19.10
CA TYR A 266 18.73 -20.53 -20.28
C TYR A 266 18.24 -19.07 -20.17
N ILE A 267 17.78 -18.63 -18.99
CA ILE A 267 17.42 -17.23 -18.72
C ILE A 267 18.64 -16.32 -18.90
N GLN A 268 19.83 -16.71 -18.43
CA GLN A 268 21.06 -15.93 -18.63
C GLN A 268 21.46 -15.82 -20.10
N GLN A 269 21.26 -16.88 -20.91
CA GLN A 269 21.47 -16.83 -22.36
C GLN A 269 20.50 -15.85 -23.05
N LEU A 270 19.21 -15.87 -22.70
CA LEU A 270 18.22 -14.93 -23.24
C LEU A 270 18.54 -13.48 -22.88
N LEU A 271 18.96 -13.21 -21.64
CA LEU A 271 19.38 -11.87 -21.20
C LEU A 271 20.61 -11.38 -21.99
N LYS A 272 21.57 -12.26 -22.31
CA LYS A 272 22.72 -11.91 -23.16
C LYS A 272 22.27 -11.50 -24.56
N ILE A 273 21.34 -12.26 -25.17
CA ILE A 273 20.78 -11.95 -26.50
C ILE A 273 20.02 -10.61 -26.49
N ILE A 274 19.26 -10.32 -25.43
CA ILE A 274 18.55 -9.03 -25.29
C ILE A 274 19.55 -7.88 -25.24
N ASN A 275 20.58 -7.96 -24.39
CA ASN A 275 21.60 -6.92 -24.30
C ASN A 275 22.33 -6.72 -25.65
N GLU A 276 22.71 -7.80 -26.35
CA GLU A 276 23.32 -7.71 -27.68
C GLU A 276 22.38 -7.06 -28.73
N LYS A 277 21.06 -7.12 -28.53
CA LYS A 277 20.07 -6.45 -29.39
C LYS A 277 19.83 -5.00 -29.02
N ASP A 278 19.84 -4.67 -27.73
CA ASP A 278 19.78 -3.28 -27.25
C ASP A 278 21.04 -2.50 -27.65
N ASP A 279 22.22 -3.13 -27.57
CA ASP A 279 23.48 -2.56 -28.09
C ASP A 279 23.41 -2.32 -29.61
N GLN A 280 22.83 -3.26 -30.38
CA GLN A 280 22.59 -3.10 -31.82
C GLN A 280 21.60 -1.97 -32.13
N LEU A 281 20.56 -1.79 -31.31
CA LEU A 281 19.60 -0.68 -31.42
C LEU A 281 20.28 0.67 -31.13
N GLN A 282 21.02 0.79 -30.03
CA GLN A 282 21.75 2.02 -29.70
C GLN A 282 22.80 2.36 -30.77
N ALA A 283 23.53 1.37 -31.29
CA ALA A 283 24.47 1.58 -32.40
C ALA A 283 23.74 2.04 -33.69
N TYR A 284 22.52 1.55 -33.95
CA TYR A 284 21.71 1.99 -35.09
C TYR A 284 21.18 3.43 -34.92
N GLU A 285 20.73 3.79 -33.73
CA GLU A 285 20.28 5.14 -33.38
C GLU A 285 21.44 6.16 -33.47
N LEU A 286 22.61 5.82 -32.91
CA LEU A 286 23.82 6.65 -32.96
C LEU A 286 24.40 6.81 -34.37
N SER A 287 24.21 5.83 -35.25
CA SER A 287 24.67 5.90 -36.65
C SER A 287 23.70 6.60 -37.61
N ASN A 288 22.43 6.82 -37.22
CA ASN A 288 21.42 7.49 -38.06
C ASN A 288 20.64 8.63 -37.35
N PRO A 289 21.31 9.61 -36.72
CA PRO A 289 20.64 10.68 -35.95
C PRO A 289 19.72 11.58 -36.80
N ASN A 290 19.90 11.60 -38.13
CA ASN A 290 19.13 12.46 -39.06
C ASN A 290 17.87 11.79 -39.64
N LEU A 291 17.55 10.54 -39.30
CA LEU A 291 16.36 9.85 -39.85
C LEU A 291 15.07 10.05 -39.01
N ILE A 292 15.16 10.70 -37.84
CA ILE A 292 14.06 10.74 -36.86
C ILE A 292 12.90 11.67 -37.27
N ILE A 293 13.09 12.59 -38.22
CA ILE A 293 12.00 13.43 -38.77
C ILE A 293 12.08 13.59 -40.30
N LYS A 294 12.01 12.47 -41.04
CA LYS A 294 11.29 12.42 -42.32
C LYS A 294 10.48 11.14 -42.38
N GLN A 295 9.28 11.22 -42.97
CA GLN A 295 8.39 10.07 -43.13
C GLN A 295 9.17 8.91 -43.76
N ALA A 296 9.18 7.76 -43.09
CA ALA A 296 9.56 6.52 -43.74
C ALA A 296 8.64 6.37 -44.95
N THR A 297 9.23 6.34 -46.14
CA THR A 297 8.47 6.11 -47.37
C THR A 297 7.88 4.70 -47.32
N GLU A 298 6.71 4.47 -47.92
CA GLU A 298 6.03 3.16 -47.87
C GLU A 298 6.97 2.01 -48.30
N THR A 299 7.90 2.29 -49.22
CA THR A 299 8.98 1.39 -49.64
C THR A 299 9.89 0.92 -48.49
N GLN A 300 10.23 1.79 -47.54
CA GLN A 300 11.05 1.43 -46.36
C GLN A 300 10.25 0.60 -45.36
N GLN A 301 8.97 0.92 -45.16
CA GLN A 301 8.05 0.12 -44.35
C GLN A 301 7.93 -1.30 -44.92
N LEU A 302 7.71 -1.41 -46.25
CA LEU A 302 7.60 -2.68 -46.98
C LEU A 302 8.88 -3.53 -46.88
N ILE A 303 10.06 -2.91 -46.94
CA ILE A 303 11.35 -3.61 -46.75
C ILE A 303 11.52 -4.10 -45.31
N LEU A 304 11.03 -3.36 -44.32
CA LEU A 304 11.07 -3.78 -42.92
C LEU A 304 10.13 -4.97 -42.68
N ASP A 305 8.91 -4.91 -43.20
CA ASP A 305 7.92 -5.98 -43.10
C ASP A 305 8.40 -7.25 -43.82
N GLN A 306 8.98 -7.14 -45.02
CA GLN A 306 9.59 -8.29 -45.71
C GLN A 306 10.76 -8.93 -44.94
N LYS A 307 11.58 -8.12 -44.25
CA LYS A 307 12.65 -8.64 -43.37
C LYS A 307 12.09 -9.31 -42.12
N TYR A 308 11.01 -8.78 -41.55
CA TYR A 308 10.31 -9.38 -40.42
C TYR A 308 9.68 -10.72 -40.81
N GLN A 309 9.00 -10.78 -41.96
CA GLN A 309 8.42 -12.01 -42.53
C GLN A 309 9.48 -13.12 -42.65
N LYS A 310 10.62 -12.82 -43.27
CA LYS A 310 11.75 -13.77 -43.38
C LYS A 310 12.33 -14.22 -42.05
N CYS A 311 12.34 -13.34 -41.04
CA CYS A 311 12.80 -13.69 -39.70
C CYS A 311 11.84 -14.68 -39.02
N VAL A 312 10.53 -14.47 -39.18
CA VAL A 312 9.49 -15.39 -38.69
C VAL A 312 9.55 -16.73 -39.41
N GLU A 313 9.77 -16.75 -40.73
CA GLU A 313 9.96 -17.98 -41.51
C GLU A 313 11.20 -18.77 -41.07
N ASN A 314 12.33 -18.10 -40.83
CA ASN A 314 13.53 -18.75 -40.29
C ASN A 314 13.27 -19.39 -38.92
N ILE A 315 12.63 -18.67 -37.98
CA ILE A 315 12.28 -19.19 -36.64
C ILE A 315 11.28 -20.37 -36.73
N GLN A 316 10.43 -20.41 -37.75
CA GLN A 316 9.56 -21.56 -38.00
C GLN A 316 10.32 -22.75 -38.61
N SER A 317 11.35 -22.50 -39.43
CA SER A 317 12.20 -23.57 -39.98
C SER A 317 13.13 -24.20 -38.93
N GLU A 318 13.64 -23.44 -37.96
CA GLU A 318 14.49 -23.96 -36.87
C GLU A 318 13.73 -24.90 -35.91
N LYS A 319 12.38 -24.88 -35.92
CA LYS A 319 11.55 -25.81 -35.14
C LYS A 319 11.46 -27.22 -35.72
N SER A 320 12.00 -27.49 -36.90
CA SER A 320 11.97 -28.84 -37.50
C SER A 320 13.09 -29.77 -37.01
N ILE A 321 13.84 -29.38 -35.97
CA ILE A 321 14.98 -30.15 -35.43
C ILE A 321 14.63 -30.89 -34.13
N ASP A 322 13.52 -30.56 -33.45
CA ASP A 322 13.14 -31.17 -32.17
C ASP A 322 12.42 -32.54 -32.29
N ASP A 323 12.05 -32.98 -33.49
CA ASP A 323 11.21 -34.18 -33.69
C ASP A 323 11.96 -35.53 -33.59
N GLU A 324 13.29 -35.56 -33.47
CA GLU A 324 14.08 -36.82 -33.43
C GLU A 324 14.44 -37.36 -32.03
N ILE A 325 14.13 -36.65 -30.93
CA ILE A 325 14.60 -37.02 -29.57
C ILE A 325 13.46 -37.35 -28.58
N ILE A 326 12.19 -37.08 -28.91
CA ILE A 326 11.05 -37.31 -27.99
C ILE A 326 10.27 -38.59 -28.34
N SER A 327 10.96 -39.75 -28.28
CA SER A 327 10.32 -41.06 -28.48
C SER A 327 9.86 -41.77 -27.19
N ASP A 328 10.45 -41.46 -26.02
CA ASP A 328 10.24 -42.23 -24.79
C ASP A 328 9.96 -41.35 -23.55
N MET A 329 8.72 -40.89 -23.38
CA MET A 329 8.19 -40.63 -22.03
C MET A 329 6.64 -40.69 -21.95
N PRO A 330 6.04 -41.21 -20.86
CA PRO A 330 4.58 -41.36 -20.77
C PRO A 330 3.84 -40.04 -20.47
N SER A 331 2.71 -39.84 -21.15
CA SER A 331 1.91 -38.62 -21.11
C SER A 331 1.02 -38.50 -19.85
N GLN A 332 1.53 -37.92 -18.76
CA GLN A 332 0.69 -37.29 -17.72
C GLN A 332 1.33 -36.01 -17.18
N MET A 333 0.48 -35.09 -16.70
CA MET A 333 0.81 -33.79 -16.05
C MET A 333 1.25 -32.63 -16.96
N ASN A 334 0.27 -32.03 -17.65
CA ASN A 334 0.28 -30.59 -17.95
C ASN A 334 -0.71 -29.89 -17.02
N LEU A 335 -0.24 -29.18 -16.00
CA LEU A 335 -1.05 -28.19 -15.27
C LEU A 335 -0.25 -26.93 -14.93
N LEU A 336 -0.96 -25.81 -14.85
CA LEU A 336 -0.41 -24.46 -15.00
C LEU A 336 0.49 -23.97 -13.85
N ARG A 337 1.41 -23.10 -14.25
CA ARG A 337 2.08 -22.11 -13.39
C ARG A 337 1.04 -21.25 -12.65
N GLN A 338 1.24 -21.04 -11.35
CA GLN A 338 0.79 -19.84 -10.65
C GLN A 338 1.98 -19.17 -9.94
N PRO A 339 2.10 -17.83 -9.95
CA PRO A 339 2.97 -17.11 -9.03
C PRO A 339 2.27 -16.95 -7.68
N SER A 340 2.91 -17.43 -6.61
CA SER A 340 2.47 -17.20 -5.24
C SER A 340 2.95 -15.85 -4.70
N ILE A 341 2.10 -15.13 -3.95
CA ILE A 341 2.50 -13.94 -3.19
C ILE A 341 2.29 -14.20 -1.69
N ARG A 342 3.32 -14.00 -0.87
CA ARG A 342 3.27 -14.18 0.60
C ARG A 342 3.88 -12.99 1.34
N LYS A 343 3.13 -12.55 2.36
CA LYS A 343 3.33 -11.42 3.31
C LYS A 343 4.72 -11.32 3.96
N LYS A 344 5.09 -10.10 4.42
CA LYS A 344 5.26 -9.80 5.87
C LYS A 344 5.33 -8.29 6.23
N GLN A 345 4.95 -8.00 7.47
CA GLN A 345 5.07 -6.70 8.20
C GLN A 345 6.53 -6.48 8.69
N HIS A 346 6.98 -5.36 9.28
CA HIS A 346 6.42 -4.62 10.43
C HIS A 346 7.28 -3.37 10.75
N MET A 347 6.74 -2.30 11.38
CA MET A 347 7.39 -1.54 12.50
C MET A 347 6.57 -0.34 13.00
N LEU A 348 6.80 0.00 14.28
CA LEU A 348 6.20 1.05 15.12
C LEU A 348 7.32 1.59 16.05
N ASP A 349 7.25 2.74 16.73
CA ASP A 349 6.17 3.73 16.96
C ASP A 349 6.83 5.10 17.26
N TYR A 350 6.07 6.22 17.29
CA TYR A 350 6.37 7.32 18.24
C TYR A 350 5.15 8.24 18.47
N GLN A 351 4.83 8.46 19.75
CA GLN A 351 3.74 9.33 20.22
C GLN A 351 4.27 10.43 21.16
N LYS A 352 3.41 11.45 21.39
CA LYS A 352 3.55 12.63 22.27
C LYS A 352 4.35 13.78 21.64
N SER A 353 3.93 15.04 21.74
CA SER A 353 2.83 15.66 22.51
C SER A 353 2.43 17.01 21.91
N PHE A 354 1.17 17.44 22.06
CA PHE A 354 0.82 18.77 22.61
C PHE A 354 -0.69 18.86 22.88
N GLN A 355 -1.06 19.28 24.10
CA GLN A 355 -2.40 19.82 24.39
C GLN A 355 -2.40 21.30 24.05
N ILE A 356 -3.47 21.79 23.41
CA ILE A 356 -3.87 23.21 23.49
C ILE A 356 -5.39 23.24 23.63
N ASP A 357 -5.88 23.69 24.78
CA ASP A 357 -7.27 24.09 24.97
C ASP A 357 -7.52 25.43 24.26
N ILE A 358 -8.60 25.53 23.47
CA ILE A 358 -9.17 26.81 23.04
C ILE A 358 -10.68 26.80 23.27
N THR A 359 -11.06 26.93 24.55
CA THR A 359 -12.39 27.41 24.92
C THR A 359 -12.36 28.93 25.05
N SER A 360 -12.60 29.65 23.95
CA SER A 360 -12.96 31.08 23.93
C SER A 360 -13.31 31.52 22.52
N ILE A 361 -14.61 31.68 22.25
CA ILE A 361 -15.29 32.69 21.40
C ILE A 361 -16.77 32.30 21.44
N ASN A 362 -17.50 32.98 22.31
CA ASN A 362 -18.96 33.11 22.33
C ASN A 362 -19.27 34.24 23.31
N GLY A 363 -20.12 35.20 22.90
CA GLY A 363 -20.46 36.34 23.74
C GLY A 363 -20.51 37.66 22.97
N PHE A 364 -21.57 37.84 22.19
CA PHE A 364 -22.22 39.14 22.03
C PHE A 364 -23.73 38.87 21.92
N GLU A 365 -24.43 39.16 23.01
CA GLU A 365 -25.89 39.24 23.03
C GLU A 365 -26.34 40.58 22.45
N GLU A 366 -27.64 40.66 22.18
CA GLU A 366 -28.34 41.78 21.57
C GLU A 366 -28.36 43.01 22.50
N ASP A 367 -28.38 44.21 21.91
CA ASP A 367 -29.39 45.21 22.30
C ASP A 367 -29.57 46.28 21.21
N SER A 368 -30.81 46.76 21.08
CA SER A 368 -31.27 47.84 20.17
C SER A 368 -31.60 49.10 21.03
N PRO A 369 -32.10 50.26 20.52
CA PRO A 369 -32.61 50.55 19.16
C PRO A 369 -32.34 51.97 18.59
N GLN A 370 -32.92 52.21 17.40
CA GLN A 370 -33.41 53.49 16.82
C GLN A 370 -32.43 54.63 16.47
N ASN A 371 -32.37 54.96 15.17
CA ASN A 371 -32.96 56.20 14.64
C ASN A 371 -33.14 56.16 13.11
N GLU A 372 -34.05 57.00 12.60
CA GLU A 372 -34.48 57.10 11.20
C GLU A 372 -33.61 58.08 10.38
N SER A 373 -33.35 57.79 9.11
CA SER A 373 -33.51 58.75 7.98
C SER A 373 -33.17 58.14 6.61
N GLU A 374 -34.15 58.18 5.71
CA GLU A 374 -34.12 58.48 4.27
C GLU A 374 -32.91 58.11 3.38
N ASP A 375 -33.24 57.42 2.28
CA ASP A 375 -32.65 57.41 0.93
C ASP A 375 -31.27 58.04 0.68
N ASP A 376 -30.31 57.21 0.26
CA ASP A 376 -29.39 57.61 -0.80
C ASP A 376 -28.92 56.42 -1.68
N ASP A 377 -28.84 56.64 -2.99
CA ASP A 377 -28.62 55.62 -4.02
C ASP A 377 -27.13 55.25 -4.13
N LEU A 378 -26.69 54.34 -3.24
CA LEU A 378 -25.31 53.87 -3.20
C LEU A 378 -25.21 52.39 -3.57
N SER A 379 -24.74 52.16 -4.80
CA SER A 379 -24.30 50.86 -5.29
C SER A 379 -23.21 50.27 -4.39
N ILE A 380 -23.60 49.43 -3.43
CA ILE A 380 -22.67 48.73 -2.54
C ILE A 380 -21.91 47.69 -3.37
N LYS A 381 -20.78 48.13 -3.95
CA LYS A 381 -19.63 47.25 -4.18
C LYS A 381 -19.26 46.70 -2.81
N LYS A 382 -19.74 45.49 -2.48
CA LYS A 382 -19.19 44.72 -1.37
C LYS A 382 -17.74 44.45 -1.70
N GLU A 383 -16.85 45.29 -1.16
CA GLU A 383 -15.42 44.99 -1.11
C GLU A 383 -15.28 43.72 -0.28
N PHE A 384 -15.07 42.60 -0.96
CA PHE A 384 -14.74 41.32 -0.35
C PHE A 384 -13.38 41.48 0.32
N LYS A 385 -13.37 41.89 1.59
CA LYS A 385 -12.16 42.01 2.40
C LYS A 385 -11.48 40.65 2.45
N THR A 386 -10.35 40.53 1.76
CA THR A 386 -9.52 39.32 1.76
C THR A 386 -9.03 39.05 3.17
N GLN A 387 -9.56 38.01 3.80
CA GLN A 387 -9.21 37.67 5.18
C GLN A 387 -8.07 36.65 5.17
N LYS A 388 -6.98 36.93 5.89
CA LYS A 388 -5.92 35.94 6.08
C LYS A 388 -6.41 34.87 7.06
N LEU A 389 -6.74 33.69 6.55
CA LEU A 389 -7.16 32.52 7.32
C LEU A 389 -6.05 31.46 7.35
N PRO A 390 -6.00 30.59 8.37
CA PRO A 390 -5.18 29.38 8.30
C PRO A 390 -5.65 28.46 7.16
N LYS A 391 -4.73 27.67 6.60
CA LYS A 391 -5.09 26.60 5.65
C LYS A 391 -6.04 25.59 6.31
N VAL A 392 -6.92 24.98 5.51
CA VAL A 392 -7.73 23.85 5.97
C VAL A 392 -6.87 22.59 5.91
N ASN A 393 -6.72 21.89 7.03
CA ASN A 393 -5.89 20.69 7.10
C ASN A 393 -6.73 19.44 6.81
N TYR A 394 -6.12 18.42 6.21
CA TYR A 394 -6.79 17.15 5.91
C TYR A 394 -7.51 16.54 7.13
N TYR A 395 -6.93 16.67 8.33
CA TYR A 395 -7.51 16.18 9.58
C TYR A 395 -8.88 16.81 9.91
N GLU A 396 -9.10 18.07 9.56
CA GLU A 396 -10.35 18.80 9.86
C GLU A 396 -11.52 18.34 8.98
N ILE A 397 -11.22 17.83 7.78
CA ILE A 397 -12.22 17.40 6.80
C ILE A 397 -12.26 15.89 6.57
N LYS A 398 -11.31 15.12 7.11
CA LYS A 398 -11.19 13.66 6.91
C LYS A 398 -12.51 12.95 7.23
N ASN A 399 -13.14 13.30 8.36
CA ASN A 399 -14.42 12.72 8.76
C ASN A 399 -15.53 13.08 7.75
N ILE A 400 -15.53 14.29 7.20
CA ILE A 400 -16.48 14.75 6.17
C ILE A 400 -16.29 13.95 4.86
N GLY A 401 -15.04 13.78 4.41
CA GLY A 401 -14.69 12.95 3.26
C GLY A 401 -15.14 11.49 3.43
N GLN A 402 -15.01 10.92 4.64
CA GLN A 402 -15.46 9.58 4.95
C GLN A 402 -17.01 9.47 5.01
N LYS A 403 -17.72 10.50 5.51
CA LYS A 403 -19.20 10.59 5.43
C LYS A 403 -19.65 10.55 3.96
N LEU A 404 -19.07 11.41 3.12
CA LEU A 404 -19.37 11.50 1.68
C LEU A 404 -19.09 10.17 0.96
N LYS A 405 -17.94 9.53 1.24
CA LYS A 405 -17.60 8.20 0.71
C LYS A 405 -18.71 7.18 1.00
N PHE A 406 -19.13 7.04 2.26
CA PHE A 406 -20.16 6.06 2.61
C PHE A 406 -21.53 6.44 2.06
N GLN A 407 -21.88 7.72 2.01
CA GLN A 407 -23.10 8.20 1.33
C GLN A 407 -23.13 7.79 -0.14
N PHE A 408 -22.04 7.97 -0.88
CA PHE A 408 -21.96 7.55 -2.28
C PHE A 408 -21.99 6.03 -2.45
N GLN A 409 -21.30 5.27 -1.57
CA GLN A 409 -21.34 3.80 -1.61
C GLN A 409 -22.75 3.26 -1.32
N LEU A 410 -23.49 3.86 -0.38
CA LEU A 410 -24.89 3.53 -0.09
C LEU A 410 -25.83 3.90 -1.25
N LYS A 411 -25.62 5.05 -1.90
CA LYS A 411 -26.34 5.48 -3.11
C LYS A 411 -25.88 4.79 -4.41
N GLN A 412 -24.86 3.93 -4.36
CA GLN A 412 -24.26 3.24 -5.52
C GLN A 412 -23.74 4.19 -6.63
N ILE A 413 -23.12 5.30 -6.24
CA ILE A 413 -22.67 6.36 -7.16
C ILE A 413 -21.19 6.15 -7.53
N PRO A 414 -20.85 5.84 -8.79
CA PRO A 414 -19.46 5.60 -9.18
C PRO A 414 -18.66 6.91 -9.25
N LEU A 415 -17.36 6.85 -8.93
CA LEU A 415 -16.44 8.01 -9.03
C LEU A 415 -16.52 8.76 -10.37
N ILE A 416 -16.72 8.02 -11.47
CA ILE A 416 -16.79 8.59 -12.82
C ILE A 416 -17.98 9.55 -13.00
N TYR A 417 -19.06 9.38 -12.22
CA TYR A 417 -20.19 10.30 -12.20
C TYR A 417 -19.82 11.63 -11.51
N LEU A 418 -19.00 11.59 -10.46
CA LEU A 418 -18.48 12.81 -9.81
C LEU A 418 -17.52 13.58 -10.74
N ASP A 419 -16.68 12.86 -11.50
CA ASP A 419 -15.82 13.45 -12.52
C ASP A 419 -16.63 14.15 -13.64
N GLN A 420 -17.77 13.55 -14.03
CA GLN A 420 -18.70 14.11 -15.02
C GLN A 420 -19.46 15.33 -14.52
N LEU A 421 -19.90 15.33 -13.25
CA LEU A 421 -20.59 16.48 -12.66
C LEU A 421 -19.68 17.73 -12.64
N LEU A 422 -18.39 17.53 -12.33
CA LEU A 422 -17.36 18.57 -12.40
C LEU A 422 -16.89 18.88 -13.84
N ASN A 423 -17.36 18.22 -14.89
CA ASN A 423 -17.09 18.58 -16.30
C ASN A 423 -18.12 19.57 -16.87
N TYR A 424 -19.23 19.85 -16.16
CA TYR A 424 -20.27 20.76 -16.67
C TYR A 424 -19.82 22.23 -16.72
N TYR A 425 -18.83 22.58 -15.91
CA TYR A 425 -18.19 23.89 -15.91
C TYR A 425 -17.19 23.90 -17.09
N GLU A 426 -17.54 24.63 -18.15
CA GLU A 426 -16.75 24.70 -19.39
C GLU A 426 -15.42 25.45 -19.20
N ASP A 427 -15.38 26.36 -18.22
CA ASP A 427 -14.17 27.07 -17.81
C ASP A 427 -13.17 26.13 -17.14
N SER A 428 -11.87 26.39 -17.34
CA SER A 428 -10.81 25.53 -16.78
C SER A 428 -10.69 25.61 -15.25
N GLU A 429 -11.30 26.63 -14.65
CA GLU A 429 -11.27 26.94 -13.21
C GLU A 429 -12.69 27.05 -12.64
N ILE A 430 -12.82 26.81 -11.34
CA ILE A 430 -14.07 26.97 -10.58
C ILE A 430 -13.77 27.57 -9.20
N THR A 431 -14.66 28.42 -8.71
CA THR A 431 -14.53 29.17 -7.45
C THR A 431 -15.01 28.41 -6.21
N ILE A 432 -14.62 28.89 -5.02
CA ILE A 432 -15.13 28.36 -3.74
C ILE A 432 -16.67 28.49 -3.67
N GLU A 433 -17.24 29.60 -4.14
CA GLU A 433 -18.69 29.84 -4.16
C GLU A 433 -19.44 28.79 -4.99
N GLU A 434 -18.97 28.51 -6.21
CA GLU A 434 -19.54 27.50 -7.10
C GLU A 434 -19.37 26.07 -6.54
N VAL A 435 -18.24 25.77 -5.88
CA VAL A 435 -18.07 24.47 -5.20
C VAL A 435 -19.05 24.32 -4.03
N ILE A 436 -19.36 25.38 -3.26
CA ILE A 436 -20.40 25.33 -2.22
C ILE A 436 -21.78 25.02 -2.81
N GLU A 437 -22.11 25.58 -3.98
CA GLU A 437 -23.34 25.23 -4.69
C GLU A 437 -23.38 23.76 -5.12
N ILE A 438 -22.28 23.21 -5.64
CA ILE A 438 -22.17 21.80 -6.02
C ILE A 438 -22.39 20.90 -4.79
N LEU A 439 -21.71 21.21 -3.68
CA LEU A 439 -21.84 20.44 -2.43
C LEU A 439 -23.26 20.50 -1.84
N SER A 440 -24.05 21.52 -2.20
CA SER A 440 -25.45 21.66 -1.79
C SER A 440 -26.44 20.86 -2.67
N LYS A 441 -26.02 20.38 -3.84
CA LYS A 441 -26.86 19.65 -4.83
C LYS A 441 -26.62 18.13 -4.74
N GLU A 442 -27.49 17.31 -5.35
CA GLU A 442 -27.21 15.87 -5.55
C GLU A 442 -25.92 15.73 -6.40
N PRO A 443 -24.98 14.82 -6.07
CA PRO A 443 -25.12 13.72 -5.10
C PRO A 443 -24.74 14.03 -3.64
N PHE A 444 -24.20 15.22 -3.40
CA PHE A 444 -23.55 15.61 -2.15
C PHE A 444 -24.55 15.95 -1.03
N ILE A 445 -25.52 16.85 -1.28
CA ILE A 445 -26.50 17.36 -0.31
C ILE A 445 -25.90 17.56 1.10
N MET A 446 -24.88 18.41 1.19
CA MET A 446 -24.32 18.80 2.48
C MET A 446 -25.17 19.90 3.11
N ASN A 447 -25.82 19.59 4.24
CA ASN A 447 -26.71 20.52 4.94
C ASN A 447 -25.96 21.49 5.89
N ASP A 448 -24.77 21.12 6.35
CA ASP A 448 -23.97 21.94 7.26
C ASP A 448 -23.11 22.93 6.45
N GLU A 449 -23.42 24.23 6.58
CA GLU A 449 -22.71 25.32 5.90
C GLU A 449 -21.22 25.40 6.28
N ARG A 450 -20.86 25.02 7.52
CA ARG A 450 -19.47 25.00 7.97
C ARG A 450 -18.71 23.82 7.37
N GLU A 451 -19.32 22.63 7.34
CA GLU A 451 -18.72 21.48 6.64
C GLU A 451 -18.55 21.76 5.14
N LYS A 452 -19.56 22.39 4.49
CA LYS A 452 -19.48 22.80 3.08
C LYS A 452 -18.33 23.76 2.83
N LEU A 453 -18.24 24.85 3.60
CA LEU A 453 -17.18 25.85 3.43
C LEU A 453 -15.80 25.24 3.65
N LEU A 454 -15.62 24.36 4.65
CA LEU A 454 -14.35 23.68 4.91
C LEU A 454 -13.93 22.77 3.73
N VAL A 455 -14.85 21.97 3.19
CA VAL A 455 -14.57 21.11 2.03
C VAL A 455 -14.28 21.96 0.79
N ALA A 456 -15.11 22.97 0.49
CA ALA A 456 -14.90 23.85 -0.66
C ALA A 456 -13.55 24.58 -0.59
N ARG A 457 -13.19 25.13 0.58
CA ARG A 457 -11.87 25.72 0.81
C ARG A 457 -10.74 24.71 0.60
N TYR A 458 -10.82 23.51 1.15
CA TYR A 458 -9.75 22.50 0.97
C TYR A 458 -9.57 22.05 -0.49
N LEU A 459 -10.67 21.94 -1.25
CA LEU A 459 -10.63 21.54 -2.66
C LEU A 459 -9.99 22.60 -3.55
N VAL A 460 -10.23 23.89 -3.27
CA VAL A 460 -9.85 25.02 -4.12
C VAL A 460 -8.56 25.71 -3.65
N GLU A 461 -8.40 25.95 -2.35
CA GLU A 461 -7.25 26.70 -1.81
C GLU A 461 -5.94 25.89 -1.91
N ASP A 462 -4.82 26.59 -2.18
CA ASP A 462 -3.50 25.96 -2.20
C ASP A 462 -3.03 25.61 -0.77
N ASN A 463 -2.96 24.32 -0.50
CA ASN A 463 -2.58 23.77 0.81
C ASN A 463 -1.06 23.73 1.07
N THR A 464 -0.22 24.23 0.14
CA THR A 464 1.25 24.30 0.33
C THR A 464 1.70 25.35 1.34
N GLN A 465 0.88 26.37 1.63
CA GLN A 465 1.21 27.48 2.55
C GLN A 465 0.36 27.41 3.82
N ASP A 466 0.92 27.78 4.98
CA ASP A 466 0.22 27.69 6.28
C ASP A 466 -0.98 28.64 6.43
N TYR A 467 -1.07 29.66 5.58
CA TYR A 467 -2.16 30.64 5.56
C TYR A 467 -2.55 30.96 4.13
N VAL A 468 -3.84 31.22 3.91
CA VAL A 468 -4.41 31.58 2.62
C VAL A 468 -5.11 32.94 2.75
N LEU A 469 -5.02 33.77 1.70
CA LEU A 469 -5.85 34.96 1.56
C LEU A 469 -7.23 34.51 1.10
N HIS A 470 -8.14 34.29 2.04
CA HIS A 470 -9.46 33.76 1.77
C HIS A 470 -10.36 34.80 1.08
N SER A 471 -11.00 34.35 0.01
CA SER A 471 -12.08 35.03 -0.71
C SER A 471 -12.93 33.94 -1.36
N LEU A 472 -14.26 34.08 -1.35
CA LEU A 472 -15.17 33.15 -2.04
C LEU A 472 -14.93 33.09 -3.56
N LYS A 473 -14.30 34.13 -4.11
CA LYS A 473 -13.89 34.23 -5.52
C LYS A 473 -12.54 33.59 -5.83
N ASN A 474 -11.85 33.01 -4.85
CA ASN A 474 -10.66 32.21 -5.12
C ASN A 474 -11.07 31.03 -6.01
N SER A 475 -10.34 30.83 -7.10
CA SER A 475 -10.55 29.76 -8.07
C SER A 475 -9.36 28.81 -8.10
N ASN A 476 -9.58 27.60 -8.63
CA ASN A 476 -8.51 26.66 -8.95
C ASN A 476 -8.97 25.77 -10.12
N SER A 477 -8.03 25.12 -10.79
CA SER A 477 -8.36 24.29 -11.94
C SER A 477 -9.22 23.09 -11.54
N ILE A 478 -10.22 22.78 -12.38
CA ILE A 478 -11.10 21.62 -12.19
C ILE A 478 -10.31 20.31 -12.08
N SER A 479 -9.20 20.20 -12.81
CA SER A 479 -8.29 19.05 -12.76
C SER A 479 -7.66 18.84 -11.37
N ILE A 480 -7.22 19.93 -10.71
CA ILE A 480 -6.69 19.89 -9.34
C ILE A 480 -7.80 19.51 -8.37
N ILE A 481 -8.97 20.17 -8.46
CA ILE A 481 -10.11 19.90 -7.58
C ILE A 481 -10.59 18.45 -7.66
N LYS A 482 -10.63 17.84 -8.85
CA LYS A 482 -10.91 16.41 -9.02
C LYS A 482 -9.87 15.52 -8.34
N SER A 483 -8.59 15.87 -8.46
CA SER A 483 -7.50 15.12 -7.80
C SER A 483 -7.63 15.19 -6.28
N VAL A 484 -7.84 16.39 -5.72
CA VAL A 484 -8.01 16.60 -4.27
C VAL A 484 -9.28 15.93 -3.75
N LEU A 485 -10.40 15.97 -4.50
CA LEU A 485 -11.64 15.26 -4.14
C LEU A 485 -11.44 13.74 -4.12
N LYS A 486 -10.72 13.17 -5.11
CA LYS A 486 -10.36 11.75 -5.12
C LYS A 486 -9.46 11.38 -3.94
N GLN A 487 -8.51 12.25 -3.58
CA GLN A 487 -7.67 12.05 -2.39
C GLN A 487 -8.48 12.11 -1.09
N LEU A 488 -9.46 13.02 -0.99
CA LEU A 488 -10.35 13.17 0.17
C LEU A 488 -11.26 11.94 0.36
N LEU A 489 -11.84 11.42 -0.72
CA LEU A 489 -12.64 10.18 -0.70
C LEU A 489 -11.76 8.92 -0.55
N GLY A 490 -10.45 9.02 -0.86
CA GLY A 490 -9.49 7.93 -0.76
C GLY A 490 -9.72 6.82 -1.81
N LYS A 491 -9.29 5.60 -1.48
CA LYS A 491 -9.60 4.42 -2.32
C LYS A 491 -11.11 4.16 -2.27
N TYR A 492 -11.79 4.53 -3.35
CA TYR A 492 -13.23 4.45 -3.50
C TYR A 492 -13.58 3.33 -4.48
N GLU A 493 -14.19 2.27 -3.95
CA GLU A 493 -14.68 1.14 -4.74
C GLU A 493 -16.09 0.78 -4.28
N LEU A 494 -17.04 0.71 -5.22
CA LEU A 494 -18.41 0.26 -4.95
C LEU A 494 -18.43 -1.22 -4.60
N PHE A 495 -19.25 -1.60 -3.62
CA PHE A 495 -19.49 -3.01 -3.31
C PHE A 495 -20.41 -3.62 -4.36
N THR A 496 -19.96 -4.68 -5.04
CA THR A 496 -20.88 -5.44 -5.92
C THR A 496 -21.93 -6.18 -5.08
N ASN A 497 -23.11 -6.46 -5.63
CA ASN A 497 -24.15 -7.20 -4.89
C ASN A 497 -23.66 -8.58 -4.40
N SER A 498 -22.83 -9.27 -5.18
CA SER A 498 -22.25 -10.56 -4.76
C SER A 498 -21.22 -10.38 -3.64
N GLU A 499 -20.36 -9.37 -3.72
CA GLU A 499 -19.38 -9.05 -2.67
C GLU A 499 -20.08 -8.65 -1.38
N LYS A 500 -21.08 -7.76 -1.46
CA LYS A 500 -21.95 -7.35 -0.34
C LYS A 500 -22.54 -8.57 0.37
N ASN A 501 -23.18 -9.46 -0.38
CA ASN A 501 -23.82 -10.65 0.18
C ASN A 501 -22.79 -11.60 0.84
N ASN A 502 -21.62 -11.80 0.21
CA ASN A 502 -20.56 -12.65 0.75
C ASN A 502 -19.97 -12.08 2.05
N ILE A 503 -19.66 -10.78 2.08
CA ILE A 503 -19.15 -10.09 3.27
C ILE A 503 -20.22 -10.10 4.37
N GLU A 504 -21.48 -9.80 4.05
CA GLU A 504 -22.55 -9.79 5.02
C GLU A 504 -22.80 -11.17 5.63
N LEU A 505 -22.87 -12.24 4.83
CA LEU A 505 -23.00 -13.61 5.35
C LEU A 505 -21.85 -13.99 6.28
N HIS A 506 -20.61 -13.65 5.91
CA HIS A 506 -19.43 -13.89 6.74
C HIS A 506 -19.48 -13.10 8.07
N LEU A 507 -19.87 -11.81 8.03
CA LEU A 507 -20.05 -11.01 9.23
C LEU A 507 -21.20 -11.52 10.11
N LYS A 508 -22.35 -11.90 9.52
CA LYS A 508 -23.47 -12.51 10.25
C LYS A 508 -23.04 -13.77 11.00
N GLN A 509 -22.25 -14.65 10.37
CA GLN A 509 -21.68 -15.84 11.03
C GLN A 509 -20.74 -15.49 12.20
N ILE A 510 -19.83 -14.54 12.01
CA ILE A 510 -18.89 -14.10 13.06
C ILE A 510 -19.64 -13.44 14.23
N PHE A 511 -20.49 -12.46 13.96
CA PHE A 511 -21.20 -11.72 15.00
C PHE A 511 -22.18 -12.61 15.75
N THR A 512 -22.92 -13.50 15.09
CA THR A 512 -23.82 -14.45 15.78
C THR A 512 -23.02 -15.38 16.71
N LYS A 513 -21.87 -15.90 16.28
CA LYS A 513 -21.01 -16.78 17.09
C LYS A 513 -20.40 -16.06 18.31
N HIS A 514 -20.07 -14.77 18.18
CA HIS A 514 -19.34 -14.02 19.20
C HIS A 514 -20.21 -12.97 19.95
N GLN A 515 -21.51 -12.88 19.66
CA GLN A 515 -22.44 -11.82 20.11
C GLN A 515 -22.33 -11.51 21.60
N TYR A 516 -22.50 -12.52 22.45
CA TYR A 516 -22.48 -12.36 23.91
C TYR A 516 -21.13 -11.84 24.42
N LYS A 517 -20.00 -12.33 23.87
CA LYS A 517 -18.66 -11.90 24.29
C LYS A 517 -18.38 -10.44 23.88
N ILE A 518 -18.80 -10.05 22.68
CA ILE A 518 -18.68 -8.65 22.20
C ILE A 518 -19.53 -7.72 23.07
N GLN A 519 -20.79 -8.08 23.30
CA GLN A 519 -21.74 -7.27 24.07
C GLN A 519 -21.29 -7.09 25.52
N ASP A 520 -20.93 -8.17 26.22
CA ASP A 520 -20.44 -8.13 27.60
C ASP A 520 -19.15 -7.28 27.73
N THR A 521 -18.18 -7.49 26.84
CA THR A 521 -16.92 -6.71 26.85
C THR A 521 -17.19 -5.21 26.68
N LEU A 522 -18.05 -4.82 25.73
CA LEU A 522 -18.38 -3.40 25.50
C LEU A 522 -19.20 -2.80 26.63
N GLN A 523 -20.11 -3.56 27.24
CA GLN A 523 -20.85 -3.10 28.43
C GLN A 523 -19.92 -2.88 29.63
N GLN A 524 -18.95 -3.78 29.86
CA GLN A 524 -17.95 -3.61 30.92
C GLN A 524 -17.02 -2.40 30.66
N LEU A 525 -16.63 -2.14 29.41
CA LEU A 525 -15.86 -0.96 29.05
C LEU A 525 -16.67 0.33 29.24
N ALA A 526 -17.95 0.34 28.88
CA ALA A 526 -18.84 1.48 29.07
C ALA A 526 -19.04 1.84 30.55
N ILE A 527 -19.20 0.83 31.42
CA ILE A 527 -19.25 1.02 32.87
C ILE A 527 -17.94 1.61 33.39
N LYS A 528 -16.78 1.08 32.97
CA LYS A 528 -15.46 1.56 33.41
C LYS A 528 -15.16 3.02 33.00
N LYS A 529 -15.68 3.47 31.86
CA LYS A 529 -15.50 4.83 31.35
C LYS A 529 -16.61 5.82 31.75
N ASN A 530 -17.62 5.39 32.51
CA ASN A 530 -18.81 6.18 32.83
C ASN A 530 -19.53 6.75 31.59
N PHE A 531 -19.62 5.99 30.48
CA PHE A 531 -20.31 6.47 29.29
C PHE A 531 -21.83 6.58 29.50
N SER A 532 -22.37 7.78 29.34
CA SER A 532 -23.80 8.08 29.54
C SER A 532 -24.74 7.46 28.49
N GLN A 533 -24.22 6.98 27.36
CA GLN A 533 -25.02 6.45 26.24
C GLN A 533 -24.90 4.92 26.14
N GLN A 534 -25.92 4.21 26.61
CA GLN A 534 -25.98 2.75 26.51
C GLN A 534 -26.19 2.31 25.05
N GLY A 535 -25.23 1.54 24.51
CA GLY A 535 -25.31 0.94 23.17
C GLY A 535 -24.36 1.56 22.13
N GLU A 536 -23.60 2.59 22.50
CA GLU A 536 -22.55 3.19 21.68
C GLU A 536 -21.16 3.03 22.32
N CYS A 537 -20.11 3.01 21.50
CA CYS A 537 -18.71 3.01 21.94
C CYS A 537 -17.81 3.73 20.93
N ASP A 538 -16.63 4.19 21.36
CA ASP A 538 -15.61 4.73 20.47
C ASP A 538 -15.03 3.63 19.55
N ASN A 539 -14.53 4.01 18.38
CA ASN A 539 -13.87 3.08 17.44
C ASN A 539 -12.75 2.26 18.11
N SER A 540 -11.95 2.87 19.00
CA SER A 540 -10.85 2.21 19.70
C SER A 540 -11.30 1.10 20.67
N ASP A 541 -12.44 1.29 21.35
CA ASP A 541 -13.00 0.30 22.27
C ASP A 541 -13.61 -0.88 21.51
N TYR A 542 -14.23 -0.60 20.36
CA TYR A 542 -14.76 -1.62 19.46
C TYR A 542 -13.63 -2.46 18.86
N GLU A 543 -12.58 -1.84 18.32
CA GLU A 543 -11.39 -2.55 17.84
C GLU A 543 -10.75 -3.43 18.93
N THR A 544 -10.61 -2.88 20.14
CA THR A 544 -10.03 -3.61 21.28
C THR A 544 -10.91 -4.80 21.65
N THR A 545 -12.24 -4.64 21.59
CA THR A 545 -13.19 -5.74 21.80
C THR A 545 -13.09 -6.80 20.73
N LEU A 546 -13.01 -6.44 19.44
CA LEU A 546 -12.84 -7.43 18.36
C LEU A 546 -11.52 -8.22 18.54
N LYS A 547 -10.43 -7.54 18.87
CA LYS A 547 -9.13 -8.16 19.19
C LYS A 547 -9.24 -9.12 20.39
N PHE A 548 -9.90 -8.71 21.48
CA PHE A 548 -10.15 -9.56 22.65
C PHE A 548 -11.09 -10.74 22.36
N CYS A 549 -12.00 -10.59 21.41
CA CYS A 549 -12.87 -11.66 20.92
C CYS A 549 -12.18 -12.61 19.93
N GLU A 550 -10.90 -12.37 19.60
CA GLU A 550 -10.11 -13.08 18.58
C GLU A 550 -10.69 -12.96 17.17
N ILE A 551 -11.47 -11.91 16.92
CA ILE A 551 -12.13 -11.65 15.63
C ILE A 551 -11.15 -10.88 14.73
N GLN A 552 -10.78 -11.51 13.62
CA GLN A 552 -9.97 -10.90 12.57
C GLN A 552 -10.84 -10.64 11.34
N LEU A 553 -11.17 -9.37 11.09
CA LEU A 553 -11.89 -8.94 9.90
C LEU A 553 -10.91 -8.52 8.81
N GLN A 554 -11.26 -8.77 7.54
CA GLN A 554 -10.51 -8.23 6.40
C GLN A 554 -10.80 -6.74 6.25
N PRO A 555 -9.87 -5.91 5.74
CA PRO A 555 -10.07 -4.46 5.61
C PRO A 555 -11.37 -4.08 4.87
N ARG A 556 -11.71 -4.82 3.81
CA ARG A 556 -12.94 -4.61 3.03
C ARG A 556 -14.22 -4.96 3.80
N SER A 557 -14.14 -5.91 4.75
CA SER A 557 -15.24 -6.24 5.67
C SER A 557 -15.38 -5.19 6.78
N ILE A 558 -14.28 -4.58 7.23
CA ILE A 558 -14.30 -3.45 8.17
C ILE A 558 -14.95 -2.24 7.49
N GLU A 559 -14.52 -1.89 6.27
CA GLU A 559 -15.14 -0.81 5.48
C GLU A 559 -16.64 -1.03 5.28
N TYR A 560 -17.08 -2.26 4.97
CA TYR A 560 -18.50 -2.57 4.87
C TYR A 560 -19.25 -2.39 6.20
N MET A 561 -18.65 -2.84 7.32
CA MET A 561 -19.22 -2.69 8.65
C MET A 561 -19.31 -1.20 9.08
N GLU A 562 -18.30 -0.39 8.79
CA GLU A 562 -18.29 1.06 9.00
C GLU A 562 -19.38 1.75 8.15
N MET A 563 -19.53 1.36 6.89
CA MET A 563 -20.61 1.85 6.01
C MET A 563 -22.00 1.52 6.57
N ILE A 564 -22.20 0.31 7.12
CA ILE A 564 -23.46 -0.07 7.79
C ILE A 564 -23.65 0.71 9.10
N ASN A 565 -22.61 0.92 9.91
CA ASN A 565 -22.68 1.75 11.12
C ASN A 565 -23.11 3.19 10.78
N TYR A 566 -22.48 3.77 9.76
CA TYR A 566 -22.85 5.07 9.22
C TYR A 566 -24.28 5.09 8.68
N ASN A 567 -24.75 4.01 8.06
CA ASN A 567 -26.13 3.95 7.61
C ASN A 567 -27.14 3.96 8.78
N LEU A 568 -26.82 3.24 9.86
CA LEU A 568 -27.68 3.09 11.04
C LEU A 568 -27.69 4.33 11.94
N GLY A 569 -26.54 4.97 12.16
CA GLY A 569 -26.40 6.07 13.14
C GLY A 569 -25.99 7.43 12.57
N LYS A 570 -25.60 7.52 11.29
CA LYS A 570 -25.05 8.72 10.61
C LYS A 570 -23.83 9.36 11.31
N ASN A 571 -23.24 8.65 12.27
CA ASN A 571 -22.04 9.03 13.02
C ASN A 571 -20.87 8.09 12.67
N LEU A 572 -19.66 8.63 12.62
CA LEU A 572 -18.41 7.91 12.33
C LEU A 572 -17.44 7.85 13.51
N GLU A 573 -17.63 8.74 14.49
CA GLU A 573 -16.77 8.82 15.68
C GLU A 573 -17.18 7.76 16.71
N LYS A 574 -18.47 7.41 16.71
CA LYS A 574 -19.07 6.38 17.56
C LYS A 574 -19.64 5.24 16.74
N ILE A 575 -19.46 4.03 17.28
CA ILE A 575 -20.05 2.80 16.79
C ILE A 575 -21.29 2.48 17.62
N ASN A 576 -22.45 2.40 16.97
CA ASN A 576 -23.67 1.91 17.59
C ASN A 576 -23.67 0.38 17.58
N TYR A 577 -22.86 -0.20 18.48
CA TYR A 577 -22.63 -1.64 18.53
C TYR A 577 -23.92 -2.41 18.79
N LYS A 578 -24.90 -1.81 19.48
CA LYS A 578 -26.21 -2.42 19.71
C LYS A 578 -26.99 -2.59 18.40
N ALA A 579 -27.07 -1.53 17.57
CA ALA A 579 -27.73 -1.59 16.28
C ALA A 579 -26.99 -2.48 15.27
N LEU A 580 -25.64 -2.49 15.29
CA LEU A 580 -24.84 -3.39 14.45
C LEU A 580 -25.03 -4.86 14.82
N LEU A 581 -24.95 -5.21 16.11
CA LEU A 581 -25.23 -6.57 16.55
C LEU A 581 -26.67 -6.98 16.23
N GLN A 582 -27.64 -6.06 16.33
CA GLN A 582 -29.00 -6.33 15.87
C GLN A 582 -29.04 -6.61 14.36
N TYR A 583 -28.38 -5.80 13.51
CA TYR A 583 -28.32 -5.99 12.06
C TYR A 583 -27.66 -7.33 11.65
N PHE A 584 -26.58 -7.73 12.32
CA PHE A 584 -25.83 -8.94 11.96
C PHE A 584 -26.30 -10.21 12.67
N CYS A 585 -26.96 -10.14 13.83
CA CYS A 585 -27.42 -11.32 14.57
C CYS A 585 -28.92 -11.63 14.37
N ASN A 586 -29.79 -10.63 14.20
CA ASN A 586 -31.22 -10.89 14.04
C ASN A 586 -31.54 -11.28 12.60
N SER A 587 -31.57 -12.60 12.37
CA SER A 587 -31.96 -13.20 11.08
C SER A 587 -33.49 -13.25 10.90
N GLN A 588 -34.13 -12.09 10.80
CA GLN A 588 -35.52 -11.94 10.30
C GLN A 588 -35.69 -10.69 9.43
N SER A 589 -35.26 -10.81 8.17
CA SER A 589 -35.70 -10.00 7.02
C SER A 589 -35.38 -10.76 5.74
#